data_AF-A0A855IUJ2-F1
#
_entry.id   AF-A0A855IUJ2-F1
#
_cell.length_a   1.000
_cell.length_b   1.000
_cell.length_c   1.000
_cell.angle_alpha   90.00
_cell.angle_beta   90.00
_cell.angle_gamma   90.00
#
_symmetry.space_group_name_H-M   'P 1'
#
loop_
_entity.id
_entity.type
_entity.pdbx_description
1 polymer ?
#
loop_
_entity_poly.entity_id
_entity_poly.type
_entity_poly.pdbx_seq_one_letter_code
_entity_poly.pdbx_strand_id
1 'polypeptide(L)'
;MKVVSKECVTNTLDGIEEYKQLACVESQGLDVISLLIRLCNLRSKNISEDDRQTLMDHIKELVAAEVVFAQSMELEEAEAILLDSMKLLCNTNQPK
;
A
#
# COMPACT_ATOMS: atom_id res chain seq x y z
N MET A 1 12.38 -1.21 -16.06
CA MET A 1 11.44 -1.63 -15.02
C MET A 1 10.03 -1.22 -15.44
N LYS A 2 9.01 -2.02 -15.13
CA LYS A 2 7.62 -1.75 -15.54
C LYS A 2 6.99 -0.73 -14.59
N VAL A 3 6.35 0.28 -15.16
CA VAL A 3 5.62 1.34 -14.45
C VAL A 3 4.46 0.71 -13.66
N VAL A 4 4.34 1.06 -12.37
CA VAL A 4 3.20 0.67 -11.54
C VAL A 4 1.90 1.12 -12.22
N SER A 5 0.97 0.20 -12.44
CA SER A 5 -0.30 0.53 -13.09
C SER A 5 -1.16 1.37 -12.14
N LYS A 6 -1.89 2.34 -12.69
CA LYS A 6 -2.85 3.17 -11.92
C LYS A 6 -3.87 2.30 -11.17
N GLU A 7 -4.26 1.18 -11.77
CA GLU A 7 -5.16 0.18 -11.20
C GLU A 7 -4.58 -0.49 -9.95
N CYS A 8 -3.29 -0.86 -9.97
CA CYS A 8 -2.61 -1.40 -8.79
C CYS A 8 -2.68 -0.41 -7.62
N VAL A 9 -2.40 0.87 -7.90
CA VAL A 9 -2.38 1.91 -6.86
C VAL A 9 -3.77 2.20 -6.30
N THR A 10 -4.81 2.20 -7.15
CA THR A 10 -6.20 2.36 -6.71
C THR A 10 -6.65 1.19 -5.85
N ASN A 11 -6.41 -0.05 -6.28
CA ASN A 11 -6.81 -1.24 -5.52
C ASN A 11 -6.10 -1.33 -4.16
N THR A 12 -4.81 -0.98 -4.10
CA THR A 12 -4.09 -0.89 -2.82
C THR A 12 -4.67 0.20 -1.92
N LEU A 13 -5.04 1.37 -2.47
CA LEU A 13 -5.66 2.43 -1.68
C LEU A 13 -7.01 1.99 -1.10
N ASP A 14 -7.83 1.33 -1.90
CA ASP A 14 -9.14 0.82 -1.49
C ASP A 14 -9.00 -0.22 -0.36
N GLY A 15 -8.03 -1.13 -0.47
CA GLY A 15 -7.72 -2.10 0.59
C GLY A 15 -7.26 -1.46 1.90
N ILE A 16 -6.45 -0.39 1.85
CA ILE A 16 -6.02 0.33 3.06
C ILE A 16 -7.20 1.04 3.74
N GLU A 17 -8.13 1.60 2.97
CA GLU A 17 -9.34 2.22 3.54
C GLU A 17 -10.29 1.18 4.14
N GLU A 18 -10.42 0.00 3.51
CA GLU A 18 -11.20 -1.12 4.06
C GLU A 18 -10.59 -1.64 5.38
N TYR A 19 -9.26 -1.79 5.42
CA TYR A 19 -8.54 -2.14 6.64
C TYR A 19 -8.80 -1.14 7.78
N LYS A 20 -8.73 0.17 7.51
CA LYS A 20 -9.02 1.22 8.51
C LYS A 20 -10.41 1.06 9.11
N GLN A 21 -11.41 0.75 8.28
CA GLN A 21 -12.79 0.58 8.72
C GLN A 21 -12.95 -0.66 9.60
N LEU A 22 -12.34 -1.78 9.21
CA LEU A 22 -12.44 -3.06 9.94
C LEU A 22 -11.66 -3.05 11.25
N ALA A 23 -10.46 -2.51 11.24
CA ALA A 23 -9.62 -2.45 12.43
C ALA A 23 -10.14 -1.40 13.44
N CYS A 24 -11.01 -0.47 13.00
CA CYS A 24 -11.55 0.63 13.80
C CYS A 24 -10.43 1.47 14.48
N VAL A 25 -9.26 1.56 13.82
CA VAL A 25 -8.08 2.26 14.34
C VAL A 25 -7.92 3.58 13.61
N GLU A 26 -8.01 4.69 14.34
CA GLU A 26 -7.48 5.97 13.87
C GLU A 26 -5.96 5.96 14.05
N SER A 27 -5.24 5.69 12.95
CA SER A 27 -3.77 5.65 12.93
C SER A 27 -3.23 6.70 11.98
N GLN A 28 -2.41 7.61 12.51
CA GLN A 28 -1.63 8.54 11.70
C GLN A 28 -0.71 7.80 10.71
N GLY A 29 -0.29 6.57 11.04
CA GLY A 29 0.49 5.72 10.13
C GLY A 29 -0.30 5.34 8.88
N LEU A 30 -1.57 4.97 9.03
CA LEU A 30 -2.44 4.60 7.91
C LEU A 30 -2.78 5.79 7.01
N ASP A 31 -2.89 6.99 7.59
CA ASP A 31 -3.05 8.23 6.83
C ASP A 31 -1.80 8.56 6.01
N VAL A 32 -0.61 8.34 6.58
CA VAL A 32 0.66 8.49 5.87
C VAL A 32 0.77 7.47 4.74
N ILE A 33 0.44 6.20 4.97
CA ILE A 33 0.42 5.16 3.92
C ILE A 33 -0.51 5.57 2.77
N SER A 34 -1.73 6.01 3.09
CA SER A 34 -2.71 6.47 2.10
C SER A 34 -2.19 7.65 1.27
N LEU A 35 -1.52 8.61 1.92
CA LEU A 35 -0.91 9.76 1.26
C LEU A 35 0.25 9.34 0.33
N LEU A 36 1.12 8.44 0.78
CA LEU A 36 2.26 7.96 0.00
C LEU A 36 1.80 7.18 -1.24
N ILE A 37 0.78 6.33 -1.11
CA ILE A 37 0.15 5.63 -2.24
C ILE A 37 -0.39 6.64 -3.27
N ARG A 38 -1.09 7.68 -2.81
CA ARG A 38 -1.59 8.76 -3.68
C ARG A 38 -0.45 9.52 -4.36
N LEU A 39 0.61 9.87 -3.64
CA LEU A 39 1.81 10.51 -4.18
C LEU A 39 2.47 9.66 -5.26
N CYS A 40 2.58 8.35 -5.04
CA CYS A 40 3.11 7.41 -6.03
C CYS A 40 2.27 7.40 -7.32
N ASN A 41 0.95 7.59 -7.21
CA ASN A 41 0.04 7.68 -8.38
C ASN A 41 0.19 8.98 -9.17
N LEU A 42 0.69 10.05 -8.54
CA LEU A 42 0.87 11.32 -9.23
C LEU A 42 1.96 11.14 -10.30
N ARG A 43 1.55 11.10 -11.57
CA ARG A 43 2.46 11.17 -12.73
C ARG A 43 3.03 12.59 -12.93
N SER A 44 3.46 13.20 -11.83
CA SER A 44 4.18 14.46 -11.84
C SER A 44 5.53 14.26 -12.49
N LYS A 45 5.92 15.20 -13.36
CA LYS A 45 7.26 15.25 -13.97
C LYS A 45 8.37 15.52 -12.95
N ASN A 46 8.01 15.85 -11.71
CA ASN A 46 8.95 16.21 -10.64
C ASN A 46 9.38 15.02 -9.77
N ILE A 47 8.75 13.85 -9.92
CA ILE A 47 9.12 12.65 -9.16
C ILE A 47 9.76 11.68 -10.15
N SER A 48 11.06 11.43 -9.96
CA SER A 48 11.81 10.49 -10.79
C SER A 48 11.33 9.05 -10.59
N GLU A 49 11.68 8.14 -11.50
CA GLU A 49 11.36 6.72 -11.32
C GLU A 49 12.08 6.12 -10.09
N ASP A 50 13.29 6.58 -9.76
CA ASP A 50 14.03 6.15 -8.57
C ASP A 50 13.34 6.63 -7.28
N ASP A 51 12.81 7.86 -7.28
CA ASP A 51 12.01 8.38 -6.18
C ASP A 51 10.70 7.60 -6.02
N ARG A 52 10.05 7.23 -7.13
CA ARG A 52 8.84 6.37 -7.10
C ARG A 52 9.14 5.00 -6.53
N GLN A 53 10.27 4.40 -6.91
CA GLN A 53 10.70 3.11 -6.38
C GLN A 53 10.97 3.21 -4.88
N THR A 54 11.69 4.25 -4.46
CA THR A 54 11.96 4.53 -3.04
C THR A 54 10.65 4.72 -2.25
N LEU A 55 9.70 5.49 -2.77
CA LEU A 55 8.37 5.66 -2.19
C LEU A 55 7.63 4.33 -2.07
N MET A 56 7.67 3.50 -3.11
CA MET A 56 7.00 2.21 -3.14
C MET A 56 7.60 1.23 -2.12
N ASP A 57 8.91 1.25 -1.91
CA ASP A 57 9.56 0.42 -0.91
C ASP A 57 9.21 0.87 0.51
N HIS A 58 9.14 2.18 0.78
CA HIS A 58 8.63 2.71 2.05
C HIS A 58 7.17 2.31 2.30
N ILE A 59 6.31 2.35 1.27
CA ILE A 59 4.91 1.91 1.39
C ILE A 59 4.86 0.42 1.80
N LYS A 60 5.69 -0.44 1.19
CA LYS A 60 5.73 -1.87 1.55
C LYS A 60 6.14 -2.08 3.00
N GLU A 61 7.17 -1.38 3.49
CA GLU A 61 7.61 -1.47 4.88
C GLU A 61 6.51 -1.07 5.86
N LEU A 62 5.81 0.04 5.56
CA LEU A 62 4.71 0.52 6.40
C LEU A 62 3.51 -0.45 6.39
N VAL A 63 3.11 -0.97 5.23
CA VAL A 63 2.04 -1.97 5.13
C VAL A 63 2.43 -3.27 5.85
N ALA A 64 3.70 -3.68 5.80
CA ALA A 64 4.19 -4.86 6.52
C ALA A 64 4.12 -4.66 8.05
N ALA A 65 4.41 -3.46 8.56
CA ALA A 65 4.24 -3.15 9.97
C ALA A 65 2.76 -3.26 10.41
N GLU A 66 1.83 -2.81 9.58
CA GLU A 66 0.39 -2.94 9.84
C GLU A 66 -0.08 -4.40 9.78
N VAL A 67 0.48 -5.24 8.90
CA VAL A 67 0.22 -6.69 8.91
C VAL A 67 0.62 -7.31 10.24
N VAL A 68 1.83 -6.98 10.74
CA VAL A 68 2.29 -7.47 12.04
C VAL A 68 1.37 -6.99 13.17
N PHE A 69 0.89 -5.74 13.10
CA PHE A 69 -0.09 -5.23 14.06
C PHE A 69 -1.40 -6.01 14.00
N ALA A 70 -1.97 -6.22 12.81
CA ALA A 70 -3.21 -6.97 12.62
C ALA A 70 -3.10 -8.41 13.15
N GLN A 71 -1.98 -9.08 12.86
CA GLN A 71 -1.66 -10.40 13.42
C GLN A 71 -1.61 -10.39 14.94
N SER A 72 -0.98 -9.38 15.53
CA SER A 72 -0.85 -9.24 16.99
C SER A 72 -2.20 -9.02 17.68
N MET A 73 -3.16 -8.43 16.96
CA MET A 73 -4.52 -8.16 17.43
C MET A 73 -5.53 -9.23 17.02
N GLU A 74 -5.08 -10.33 16.39
CA GLU A 74 -5.93 -11.41 15.88
C GLU A 74 -7.02 -10.93 14.89
N LEU A 75 -6.71 -9.88 14.10
CA LEU A 75 -7.60 -9.30 13.10
C LEU A 75 -7.43 -9.99 11.74
N GLU A 76 -7.88 -11.24 11.63
CA GLU A 76 -7.64 -12.10 10.46
C GLU A 76 -8.13 -11.52 9.12
N GLU A 77 -9.34 -10.93 9.10
CA GLU A 77 -9.89 -10.29 7.89
C GLU A 77 -9.06 -9.05 7.48
N ALA A 78 -8.65 -8.26 8.47
CA ALA A 78 -7.87 -7.05 8.27
C ALA A 78 -6.45 -7.39 7.75
N GLU A 79 -5.84 -8.45 8.30
CA GLU A 79 -4.56 -9.00 7.85
C GLU A 79 -4.63 -9.44 6.38
N ALA A 80 -5.67 -10.19 6.01
CA ALA A 80 -5.85 -10.69 4.65
C ALA A 80 -5.90 -9.55 3.61
N ILE A 81 -6.62 -8.46 3.93
CA ILE A 81 -6.73 -7.27 3.08
C ILE A 81 -5.37 -6.58 2.89
N LEU A 82 -4.58 -6.46 3.96
CA LEU A 82 -3.24 -5.87 3.89
C LEU A 82 -2.26 -6.75 3.09
N LEU A 83 -2.34 -8.07 3.24
CA LEU A 83 -1.53 -9.02 2.49
C LEU A 83 -1.84 -8.98 0.98
N ASP A 84 -3.12 -8.89 0.62
CA ASP A 84 -3.52 -8.77 -0.80
C ASP A 84 -3.11 -7.42 -1.39
N SER A 85 -3.22 -6.34 -0.62
CA SER A 85 -2.69 -5.02 -0.99
C SER A 85 -1.18 -5.05 -1.25
N MET A 86 -0.43 -5.81 -0.43
CA MET A 86 1.01 -5.98 -0.56
C MET A 86 1.41 -6.83 -1.78
N LYS A 87 0.64 -7.88 -2.10
CA LYS A 87 0.85 -8.68 -3.32
C LYS A 87 0.74 -7.82 -4.56
N LEU A 88 -0.21 -6.89 -4.62
CA LEU A 88 -0.37 -5.97 -5.75
C LEU A 88 0.86 -5.07 -5.92
N LEU A 89 1.36 -4.50 -4.82
CA LEU A 89 2.58 -3.68 -4.80
C LEU A 89 3.83 -4.47 -5.23
N CYS A 90 3.90 -5.76 -4.91
CA CYS A 90 5.01 -6.65 -5.25
C CYS A 90 4.92 -7.28 -6.66
N ASN A 91 3.70 -7.46 -7.20
CA ASN A 91 3.45 -8.11 -8.49
C ASN A 91 3.60 -7.20 -9.72
N THR A 92 4.29 -6.07 -9.58
CA THR A 92 4.71 -5.19 -10.69
C THR A 92 5.62 -5.87 -11.73
N ASN A 93 5.93 -7.17 -11.55
CA ASN A 93 6.83 -7.96 -12.40
C ASN A 93 6.19 -9.07 -13.27
N GLN A 94 4.86 -9.26 -13.34
CA GLN A 94 4.30 -10.27 -14.25
C GLN A 94 3.64 -9.67 -15.50
N PRO A 95 4.20 -9.89 -16.71
CA PRO A 95 3.45 -9.76 -17.95
C PRO A 95 2.37 -10.84 -18.00
N LYS A 96 1.14 -10.45 -18.33
CA LYS A 96 0.39 -11.23 -19.32
C LYS A 96 0.94 -10.88 -20.71
#